data_AF-D0MZ00-F1
#
_entry.id   AF-D0MZ00-F1
#
_cell.length_a   1.000
_cell.length_b   1.000
_cell.length_c   1.000
_cell.angle_alpha   90.00
_cell.angle_beta   90.00
_cell.angle_gamma   90.00
#
_symmetry.space_group_name_H-M   'P 1'
#
loop_
_entity.id
_entity.type
_entity.pdbx_description
1 polymer ?
#
loop_
_entity_poly.entity_id
_entity_poly.type
_entity_poly.pdbx_seq_one_letter_code
_entity_poly.pdbx_strand_id
1 'polypeptide(L)'
;MADSEELELTPTSNPYLDFYRKFVREHPGDLTAVFDPELSDEARSEMYAALDVSVAMKYSWAIPDERALQIIKHYGPIVEMGAGSGYWARLLQLRGVDVVAYDLHVAGEEEEKEQEGDDQEKENGKTAATSGEESHGDAEETQGSVEQVYWTDVLKGTPKDLRKHADRALFLCYPDDFEDSHESMAMASLCNYAGDTVIHVGELFGQTVCLPGAW
;
A
#
# COMPACT_ATOMS: atom_id res chain seq x y z
N MET A 1 24.32 3.03 23.27
CA MET A 1 24.34 2.38 21.96
C MET A 1 23.19 1.39 22.00
N ALA A 2 22.02 1.79 21.51
CA ALA A 2 20.94 0.84 21.32
C ALA A 2 21.27 0.10 20.02
N ASP A 3 21.39 -1.22 20.09
CA ASP A 3 21.47 -2.07 18.90
C ASP A 3 20.27 -1.76 18.02
N SER A 4 20.53 -1.21 16.83
CA SER A 4 19.63 -1.37 15.71
C SER A 4 19.77 -2.83 15.25
N GLU A 5 19.13 -3.76 15.95
CA GLU A 5 18.89 -5.09 15.37
C GLU A 5 18.06 -4.84 14.10
N GLU A 6 18.70 -4.90 12.94
CA GLU A 6 17.99 -5.07 11.68
C GLU A 6 17.05 -6.26 11.87
N LEU A 7 15.75 -6.00 11.78
CA LEU A 7 14.69 -6.97 12.01
C LEU A 7 14.75 -8.02 10.89
N GLU A 8 15.60 -9.03 11.06
CA GLU A 8 15.82 -10.06 10.05
C GLU A 8 14.58 -10.96 9.94
N LEU A 9 13.91 -10.94 8.78
CA LEU A 9 12.77 -11.79 8.52
C LEU A 9 13.23 -13.24 8.24
N THR A 10 12.66 -14.16 9.00
CA THR A 10 12.73 -15.62 8.82
C THR A 10 11.45 -16.16 8.15
N PRO A 11 11.46 -17.40 7.61
CA PRO A 11 10.27 -18.02 7.03
C PRO A 11 9.05 -18.11 7.98
N THR A 12 9.27 -18.03 9.29
CA THR A 12 8.22 -18.16 10.32
C THR A 12 7.95 -16.86 11.08
N SER A 13 8.72 -15.78 10.85
CA SER A 13 8.50 -14.50 11.51
C SER A 13 7.57 -13.61 10.70
N ASN A 14 6.67 -12.92 11.39
CA ASN A 14 5.80 -11.90 10.80
C ASN A 14 5.58 -10.78 11.82
N PRO A 15 6.54 -9.85 11.96
CA PRO A 15 6.47 -8.78 12.95
C PRO A 15 5.23 -7.90 12.80
N TYR A 16 4.68 -7.74 11.59
CA TYR A 16 3.47 -6.96 11.38
C TYR A 16 2.25 -7.67 11.99
N LEU A 17 2.10 -8.97 11.73
CA LEU A 17 1.03 -9.78 12.32
C LEU A 17 1.16 -9.89 13.84
N ASP A 18 2.40 -10.00 14.36
CA ASP A 18 2.66 -10.04 15.80
C ASP A 18 2.31 -8.71 16.48
N PHE A 19 2.67 -7.59 15.84
CA PHE A 19 2.24 -6.25 16.26
C PHE A 19 0.71 -6.16 16.30
N TYR A 20 0.03 -6.53 15.21
CA TYR A 20 -1.43 -6.48 15.13
C TYR A 20 -2.11 -7.35 16.20
N ARG A 21 -1.62 -8.58 16.42
CA ARG A 21 -2.12 -9.48 17.47
C ARG A 21 -1.94 -8.92 18.87
N LYS A 22 -0.84 -8.19 19.12
CA LYS A 22 -0.61 -7.50 20.39
C LYS A 22 -1.59 -6.33 20.54
N PHE A 23 -1.72 -5.51 19.50
CA PHE A 23 -2.62 -4.36 19.45
C PHE A 23 -4.08 -4.74 19.72
N VAL A 24 -4.60 -5.78 19.04
CA VAL A 24 -5.97 -6.31 19.25
C VAL A 24 -6.18 -6.83 20.68
N ARG A 25 -5.14 -7.44 21.28
CA ARG A 25 -5.23 -7.95 22.66
C ARG A 25 -5.30 -6.84 23.69
N GLU A 26 -4.64 -5.72 23.41
CA GLU A 26 -4.61 -4.53 24.28
C GLU A 26 -5.88 -3.68 24.12
N HIS A 27 -6.60 -3.80 22.99
CA HIS A 27 -7.84 -3.06 22.66
C HIS A 27 -9.02 -3.99 22.31
N PRO A 28 -9.47 -4.85 23.25
CA PRO A 28 -10.52 -5.82 22.96
C PRO A 28 -11.88 -5.14 22.75
N GLY A 29 -12.50 -5.40 21.59
CA GLY A 29 -13.85 -4.92 21.25
C GLY A 29 -13.89 -3.66 20.38
N ASP A 30 -12.86 -2.81 20.46
CA ASP A 30 -12.83 -1.52 19.73
C ASP A 30 -12.66 -1.73 18.22
N LEU A 31 -11.74 -2.60 17.78
CA LEU A 31 -11.47 -2.76 16.34
C LEU A 31 -12.58 -3.48 15.57
N THR A 32 -13.31 -4.38 16.22
CA THR A 32 -14.48 -5.02 15.60
C THR A 32 -15.71 -4.12 15.59
N ALA A 33 -15.74 -3.11 16.47
CA ALA A 33 -16.83 -2.15 16.58
C ALA A 33 -16.75 -1.02 15.55
N VAL A 34 -15.63 -0.86 14.81
CA VAL A 34 -15.51 0.18 13.77
C VAL A 34 -16.63 0.08 12.72
N PHE A 35 -17.13 -1.13 12.46
CA PHE A 35 -18.24 -1.42 11.55
C PHE A 35 -19.61 -1.48 12.24
N ASP A 36 -19.69 -1.19 13.55
CA ASP A 36 -20.96 -1.08 14.25
C ASP A 36 -21.71 0.16 13.73
N PRO A 37 -22.92 -0.01 13.14
CA PRO A 37 -23.70 1.10 12.62
C PRO A 37 -24.18 2.06 13.71
N GLU A 38 -24.22 1.62 14.97
CA GLU A 38 -24.61 2.45 16.11
C GLU A 38 -23.43 3.25 16.70
N LEU A 39 -22.20 3.03 16.21
CA LEU A 39 -21.01 3.78 16.63
C LEU A 39 -21.06 5.20 16.07
N SER A 40 -20.81 6.21 16.92
CA SER A 40 -20.74 7.60 16.47
C SER A 40 -19.53 7.84 15.56
N ASP A 41 -19.61 8.86 14.71
CA ASP A 41 -18.52 9.21 13.80
C ASP A 41 -17.26 9.64 14.56
N GLU A 42 -17.40 10.27 15.74
CA GLU A 42 -16.28 10.64 16.60
C GLU A 42 -15.56 9.40 17.14
N ALA A 43 -16.31 8.42 17.69
CA ALA A 43 -15.72 7.19 18.20
C ALA A 43 -15.08 6.36 17.08
N ARG A 44 -15.69 6.35 15.89
CA ARG A 44 -15.12 5.71 14.69
C ARG A 44 -13.82 6.40 14.28
N SER A 45 -13.77 7.72 14.29
CA SER A 45 -12.58 8.50 13.97
C SER A 45 -11.44 8.25 14.97
N GLU A 46 -11.74 8.16 16.27
CA GLU A 46 -10.76 7.80 17.30
C GLU A 46 -10.19 6.39 17.08
N MET A 47 -11.03 5.42 16.68
CA MET A 47 -10.59 4.06 16.34
C MET A 47 -9.70 4.03 15.09
N TYR A 48 -10.03 4.81 14.06
CA TYR A 48 -9.17 4.95 12.88
C TYR A 48 -7.85 5.63 13.22
N ALA A 49 -7.86 6.68 14.04
CA ALA A 49 -6.64 7.35 14.50
C ALA A 49 -5.73 6.46 15.35
N ALA A 50 -6.29 5.43 16.00
CA ALA A 50 -5.50 4.42 16.71
C ALA A 50 -4.75 3.45 15.78
N LEU A 51 -5.12 3.38 14.50
CA LEU A 51 -4.39 2.64 13.47
C LEU A 51 -3.25 3.53 12.95
N ASP A 52 -2.03 3.20 13.34
CA ASP A 52 -0.84 3.91 12.89
C ASP A 52 -0.55 3.62 11.41
N VAL A 53 -0.85 4.59 10.54
CA VAL A 53 -0.62 4.53 9.09
C VAL A 53 0.85 4.27 8.76
N SER A 54 1.78 4.75 9.60
CA SER A 54 3.21 4.51 9.38
C SER A 54 3.58 3.02 9.46
N VAL A 55 2.81 2.22 10.19
CA VAL A 55 2.98 0.76 10.25
C VAL A 55 2.55 0.13 8.92
N ALA A 56 1.45 0.59 8.32
CA ALA A 56 1.02 0.12 7.00
C ALA A 56 2.02 0.52 5.90
N MET A 57 2.52 1.77 5.92
CA MET A 57 3.56 2.24 5.00
C MET A 57 4.87 1.45 5.11
N LYS A 58 5.23 1.05 6.34
CA LYS A 58 6.41 0.21 6.59
C LYS A 58 6.21 -1.22 6.08
N TYR A 59 5.05 -1.82 6.31
CA TYR A 59 4.80 -3.23 5.99
C TYR A 59 3.95 -3.40 4.74
N SER A 60 2.63 -3.25 4.85
CA SER A 60 1.69 -3.35 3.74
C SER A 60 0.30 -2.90 4.20
N TRP A 61 -0.55 -2.46 3.27
CA TRP A 61 -1.94 -2.08 3.57
C TRP A 61 -2.81 -3.24 4.07
N ALA A 62 -2.58 -4.46 3.57
CA ALA A 62 -3.18 -5.68 4.12
C ALA A 62 -2.14 -6.50 4.90
N ILE A 63 -2.54 -7.04 6.05
CA ILE A 63 -1.67 -7.85 6.91
C ILE A 63 -1.59 -9.29 6.37
N PRO A 64 -0.42 -9.77 5.93
CA PRO A 64 -0.26 -11.17 5.54
C PRO A 64 -0.42 -12.10 6.75
N ASP A 65 -1.31 -13.08 6.65
CA ASP A 65 -1.38 -14.18 7.59
C ASP A 65 -0.80 -15.48 7.00
N GLU A 66 -0.49 -16.45 7.87
CA GLU A 66 0.12 -17.71 7.42
C GLU A 66 -0.80 -18.47 6.44
N ARG A 67 -2.12 -18.37 6.60
CA ARG A 67 -3.07 -19.08 5.76
C ARG A 67 -3.04 -18.53 4.34
N ALA A 68 -3.08 -17.21 4.17
CA ALA A 68 -2.98 -16.53 2.89
C ALA A 68 -1.65 -16.86 2.20
N LEU A 69 -0.53 -16.76 2.93
CA LEU A 69 0.80 -17.06 2.40
C LEU A 69 0.91 -18.52 1.90
N GLN A 70 0.34 -19.48 2.63
CA GLN A 70 0.33 -20.89 2.19
C GLN A 70 -0.52 -21.10 0.93
N ILE A 71 -1.68 -20.45 0.83
CA ILE A 71 -2.53 -20.53 -0.37
C ILE A 71 -1.82 -19.92 -1.57
N ILE A 72 -1.31 -18.69 -1.42
CA ILE A 72 -0.65 -17.93 -2.49
C ILE A 72 0.59 -18.67 -3.01
N LYS A 73 1.36 -19.32 -2.13
CA LYS A 73 2.52 -20.13 -2.49
C LYS A 73 2.24 -21.16 -3.60
N HIS A 74 1.04 -21.73 -3.66
CA HIS A 74 0.68 -22.74 -4.65
C HIS A 74 0.56 -22.19 -6.08
N TYR A 75 0.47 -20.87 -6.24
CA TYR A 75 0.34 -20.18 -7.52
C TYR A 75 1.65 -19.57 -8.02
N GLY A 76 2.78 -19.84 -7.35
CA GLY A 76 4.11 -19.41 -7.81
C GLY A 76 4.48 -20.00 -9.17
N PRO A 77 5.27 -19.28 -10.00
CA PRO A 77 5.92 -17.98 -9.73
C PRO A 77 4.95 -16.79 -9.75
N ILE A 78 5.30 -15.69 -9.07
CA ILE A 78 4.43 -14.51 -8.87
C ILE A 78 5.07 -13.26 -9.45
N VAL A 79 4.24 -12.37 -10.00
CA VAL A 79 4.54 -10.96 -10.22
C VAL A 79 3.60 -10.11 -9.36
N GLU A 80 4.15 -9.30 -8.47
CA GLU A 80 3.41 -8.36 -7.62
C GLU A 80 3.50 -6.96 -8.22
N MET A 81 2.36 -6.30 -8.40
CA MET A 81 2.27 -4.92 -8.90
C MET A 81 1.69 -4.02 -7.82
N GLY A 82 2.36 -2.89 -7.54
CA GLY A 82 2.05 -2.05 -6.39
C GLY A 82 2.55 -2.68 -5.09
N ALA A 83 3.80 -3.15 -5.10
CA ALA A 83 4.37 -3.90 -3.98
C ALA A 83 4.73 -3.04 -2.76
N GLY A 84 4.75 -1.71 -2.89
CA GLY A 84 5.22 -0.78 -1.86
C GLY A 84 6.64 -1.14 -1.40
N SER A 85 6.78 -1.42 -0.10
CA SER A 85 8.04 -1.87 0.51
C SER A 85 8.40 -3.34 0.20
N GLY A 86 7.52 -4.10 -0.45
CA GLY A 86 7.74 -5.49 -0.83
C GLY A 86 7.58 -6.50 0.30
N TYR A 87 6.80 -6.20 1.35
CA TYR A 87 6.66 -7.08 2.51
C TYR A 87 6.03 -8.44 2.17
N TRP A 88 4.97 -8.46 1.36
CA TRP A 88 4.36 -9.71 0.88
C TRP A 88 5.34 -10.53 0.05
N ALA A 89 5.96 -9.90 -0.97
CA ALA A 89 7.01 -10.52 -1.78
C ALA A 89 8.09 -11.17 -0.91
N ARG A 90 8.61 -10.46 0.10
CA ARG A 90 9.64 -10.99 0.99
C ARG A 90 9.17 -12.21 1.78
N LEU A 91 7.97 -12.18 2.36
CA LEU A 91 7.42 -13.33 3.10
C LEU A 91 7.17 -14.55 2.20
N LEU A 92 6.78 -14.34 0.94
CA LEU A 92 6.60 -15.39 -0.05
C LEU A 92 7.95 -15.97 -0.52
N GLN A 93 8.94 -15.11 -0.78
CA GLN A 93 10.31 -15.53 -1.10
C GLN A 93 10.93 -16.39 0.00
N LEU A 94 10.78 -16.00 1.26
CA LEU A 94 11.22 -16.80 2.42
C LEU A 94 10.54 -18.18 2.49
N ARG A 95 9.40 -18.36 1.81
CA ARG A 95 8.68 -19.65 1.67
C ARG A 95 9.01 -20.39 0.37
N GLY A 96 10.01 -19.92 -0.38
CA GLY A 96 10.52 -20.53 -1.60
C GLY A 96 9.74 -20.17 -2.87
N VAL A 97 8.97 -19.08 -2.85
CA VAL A 97 8.25 -18.58 -4.03
C VAL A 97 9.17 -17.64 -4.82
N ASP A 98 9.23 -17.83 -6.13
CA ASP A 98 9.86 -16.86 -7.03
C ASP A 98 8.90 -15.67 -7.24
N VAL A 99 9.29 -14.49 -6.75
CA VAL A 99 8.47 -13.26 -6.80
C VAL A 99 9.26 -12.15 -7.47
N VAL A 100 8.65 -11.51 -8.47
CA VAL A 100 9.10 -10.22 -9.03
C VAL A 100 8.15 -9.14 -8.55
N ALA A 101 8.66 -8.18 -7.78
CA ALA A 101 7.88 -7.08 -7.24
C ALA A 101 8.13 -5.79 -8.02
N TYR A 102 7.05 -5.09 -8.39
CA TYR A 102 7.11 -3.75 -8.99
C TYR A 102 6.37 -2.73 -8.15
N ASP A 103 6.91 -1.52 -8.09
CA ASP A 103 6.21 -0.34 -7.62
C ASP A 103 6.56 0.88 -8.48
N LEU A 104 5.67 1.88 -8.50
CA LEU A 104 5.93 3.15 -9.18
C LEU A 104 6.97 3.97 -8.41
N HIS A 105 6.95 3.89 -7.08
CA HIS A 105 7.80 4.63 -6.16
C HIS A 105 8.82 3.69 -5.54
N VAL A 106 10.11 3.96 -5.77
CA VAL A 106 11.23 3.22 -5.17
C VAL A 106 12.24 4.21 -4.57
N ALA A 107 13.02 3.78 -3.58
CA ALA A 107 14.03 4.64 -2.95
C ALA A 107 15.05 5.16 -3.98
N GLY A 108 15.30 6.48 -3.97
CA GLY A 108 16.37 7.13 -4.74
C GLY A 108 15.99 8.27 -5.68
N GLU A 109 14.71 8.67 -5.77
CA GLU A 109 14.29 9.68 -6.77
C GLU A 109 13.46 10.87 -6.25
N GLU A 110 13.14 10.96 -4.95
CA GLU A 110 12.53 12.19 -4.41
C GLU A 110 13.48 13.40 -4.51
N GLU A 111 14.80 13.16 -4.54
CA GLU A 111 15.82 14.20 -4.68
C GLU A 111 15.89 14.83 -6.09
N GLU A 112 15.35 14.20 -7.14
CA GLU A 112 15.47 14.69 -8.52
C GLU A 112 14.36 15.68 -8.92
N LYS A 113 13.21 15.68 -8.23
CA LYS A 113 12.08 16.56 -8.57
C LYS A 113 12.19 17.98 -8.02
N GLU A 114 13.04 18.22 -7.03
CA GLU A 114 13.24 19.56 -6.44
C GLU A 114 14.22 20.45 -7.23
N GLN A 115 14.93 19.92 -8.23
CA GLN A 115 15.97 20.68 -8.97
C GLN A 115 15.56 21.16 -10.38
N GLU A 116 14.39 20.80 -10.90
CA GLU A 116 13.93 21.23 -12.25
C GLU A 116 12.84 22.31 -12.23
N GLY A 117 12.69 23.04 -11.12
CA GLY A 117 11.62 24.02 -10.90
C GLY A 117 12.06 25.49 -10.80
N ASP A 118 13.24 25.89 -11.27
CA ASP A 118 13.63 27.30 -11.27
C ASP A 118 14.52 27.63 -12.49
N ASP A 119 13.90 27.87 -13.65
CA ASP A 119 14.41 28.77 -14.70
C ASP A 119 13.48 28.76 -15.93
N GLN A 120 12.54 29.72 -15.99
CA GLN A 120 12.41 30.64 -17.13
C GLN A 120 11.30 31.70 -16.93
N GLU A 121 11.74 32.97 -16.92
CA GLU A 121 10.93 34.18 -16.87
C GLU A 121 10.21 34.52 -18.20
N LYS A 122 8.94 34.91 -18.07
CA LYS A 122 8.22 36.09 -18.65
C LYS A 122 8.08 36.26 -20.18
N GLU A 123 6.82 36.35 -20.62
CA GLU A 123 6.29 37.59 -21.23
C GLU A 123 4.74 37.74 -21.15
N ASN A 124 4.29 38.99 -21.21
CA ASN A 124 3.02 39.57 -20.73
C ASN A 124 1.74 39.30 -21.54
N GLY A 125 0.59 39.33 -20.84
CA GLY A 125 -0.73 39.64 -21.43
C GLY A 125 -1.85 39.89 -20.39
N LYS A 126 -2.14 41.17 -20.12
CA LYS A 126 -3.22 41.67 -19.24
C LYS A 126 -4.63 41.20 -19.64
N THR A 127 -5.49 40.87 -18.67
CA THR A 127 -6.74 41.61 -18.34
C THR A 127 -7.46 41.04 -17.10
N ALA A 128 -8.05 41.93 -16.30
CA ALA A 128 -8.80 41.73 -15.04
C ALA A 128 -10.18 41.05 -15.28
N ALA A 129 -10.96 40.54 -14.31
CA ALA A 129 -11.14 40.89 -12.90
C ALA A 129 -12.00 39.83 -12.14
N THR A 130 -11.78 39.71 -10.81
CA THR A 130 -12.70 39.36 -9.67
C THR A 130 -13.48 38.02 -9.71
N SER A 131 -13.66 37.20 -8.67
CA SER A 131 -13.61 37.32 -7.20
C SER A 131 -13.94 35.94 -6.59
N GLY A 132 -13.42 35.62 -5.40
CA GLY A 132 -14.01 34.58 -4.53
C GLY A 132 -12.99 33.64 -3.90
N GLU A 133 -12.25 34.15 -2.92
CA GLU A 133 -11.39 33.38 -2.02
C GLU A 133 -12.26 32.57 -1.05
N GLU A 134 -12.04 31.25 -0.98
CA GLU A 134 -12.17 30.50 0.28
C GLU A 134 -10.91 29.63 0.43
N SER A 135 -10.01 30.13 1.27
CA SER A 135 -8.85 29.41 1.78
C SER A 135 -9.34 28.36 2.78
N HIS A 136 -9.06 27.09 2.49
CA HIS A 136 -9.02 26.04 3.51
C HIS A 136 -7.56 25.64 3.69
N GLY A 137 -7.15 25.70 4.96
CA GLY A 137 -5.77 25.76 5.36
C GLY A 137 -5.02 24.48 5.04
N ASP A 138 -3.87 24.66 4.42
CA ASP A 138 -2.82 23.66 4.34
C ASP A 138 -2.44 23.27 5.77
N ALA A 139 -2.78 22.03 6.14
CA ALA A 139 -2.12 21.38 7.26
C ALA A 139 -0.69 21.11 6.79
N GLU A 140 0.26 21.88 7.31
CA GLU A 140 1.69 21.56 7.21
C GLU A 140 1.92 20.20 7.88
N GLU A 141 1.81 19.12 7.11
CA GLU A 141 2.38 17.84 7.48
C GLU A 141 3.89 18.03 7.53
N THR A 142 4.41 18.07 8.75
CA THR A 142 5.85 18.00 8.97
C THR A 142 6.30 16.61 8.54
N GLN A 143 6.66 16.46 7.26
CA GLN A 143 7.32 15.28 6.72
C GLN A 143 8.69 15.14 7.40
N GLY A 144 8.70 14.50 8.57
CA GLY A 144 9.90 13.84 9.04
C GLY A 144 10.24 12.76 8.02
N SER A 145 11.43 12.82 7.44
CA SER A 145 11.93 11.78 6.53
C SER A 145 12.01 10.45 7.27
N VAL A 146 10.93 9.67 7.18
CA VAL A 146 10.92 8.29 7.64
C VAL A 146 11.73 7.51 6.62
N GLU A 147 12.88 6.98 7.03
CA GLU A 147 13.69 6.12 6.18
C GLU A 147 12.83 4.93 5.71
N GLN A 148 12.43 4.94 4.44
CA GLN A 148 11.54 3.94 3.87
C GLN A 148 12.27 2.59 3.84
N VAL A 149 11.78 1.63 4.64
CA VAL A 149 12.34 0.28 4.71
C VAL A 149 11.82 -0.53 3.53
N TYR A 150 12.73 -1.17 2.77
CA TYR A 150 12.38 -2.15 1.75
C TYR A 150 12.72 -3.57 2.26
N TRP A 151 11.78 -4.50 2.14
CA TRP A 151 11.94 -5.86 2.64
C TRP A 151 12.57 -6.82 1.62
N THR A 152 12.56 -6.43 0.34
CA THR A 152 13.14 -7.14 -0.79
C THR A 152 13.46 -6.14 -1.90
N ASP A 153 14.17 -6.59 -2.93
CA ASP A 153 14.30 -5.85 -4.19
C ASP A 153 12.91 -5.60 -4.80
N VAL A 154 12.53 -4.32 -4.86
CA VAL A 154 11.33 -3.83 -5.56
C VAL A 154 11.80 -3.06 -6.79
N LEU A 155 11.36 -3.50 -7.96
CA LEU A 155 11.73 -2.88 -9.22
C LEU A 155 10.84 -1.67 -9.47
N LYS A 156 11.43 -0.58 -9.96
CA LYS A 156 10.62 0.49 -10.53
C LYS A 156 9.87 -0.02 -11.76
N GLY A 157 8.56 0.16 -11.81
CA GLY A 157 7.76 -0.32 -12.92
C GLY A 157 6.35 0.22 -12.95
N THR A 158 5.63 -0.17 -14.00
CA THR A 158 4.24 0.20 -14.22
C THR A 158 3.44 -1.03 -14.65
N PRO A 159 2.11 -0.98 -14.71
CA PRO A 159 1.29 -2.05 -15.27
C PRO A 159 1.75 -2.58 -16.64
N LYS A 160 2.42 -1.76 -17.46
CA LYS A 160 2.97 -2.19 -18.77
C LYS A 160 4.01 -3.32 -18.63
N ASP A 161 4.74 -3.38 -17.53
CA ASP A 161 5.76 -4.40 -17.27
C ASP A 161 5.15 -5.80 -17.12
N LEU A 162 3.86 -5.92 -16.77
CA LEU A 162 3.16 -7.21 -16.68
C LEU A 162 3.11 -7.98 -18.00
N ARG A 163 3.29 -7.31 -19.14
CA ARG A 163 3.41 -7.97 -20.45
C ARG A 163 4.61 -8.91 -20.53
N LYS A 164 5.60 -8.75 -19.64
CA LYS A 164 6.82 -9.57 -19.56
C LYS A 164 6.62 -10.84 -18.73
N HIS A 165 5.51 -10.97 -18.00
CA HIS A 165 5.30 -11.96 -16.93
C HIS A 165 4.06 -12.82 -17.13
N ALA A 166 3.78 -13.24 -18.38
CA ALA A 166 2.64 -14.10 -18.69
C ALA A 166 2.75 -15.51 -18.08
N ASP A 167 3.96 -15.90 -17.65
CA ASP A 167 4.29 -17.17 -17.00
C ASP A 167 4.11 -17.14 -15.46
N ARG A 168 3.70 -15.99 -14.90
CA ARG A 168 3.56 -15.78 -13.45
C ARG A 168 2.12 -15.43 -13.08
N ALA A 169 1.68 -15.82 -11.88
CA ALA A 169 0.43 -15.31 -11.31
C ALA A 169 0.58 -13.82 -10.97
N LEU A 170 -0.40 -13.01 -11.34
CA LEU A 170 -0.46 -11.60 -10.95
C LEU A 170 -0.96 -11.49 -9.51
N PHE A 171 -0.25 -10.76 -8.66
CA PHE A 171 -0.66 -10.44 -7.31
C PHE A 171 -0.90 -8.92 -7.15
N LEU A 172 -2.08 -8.56 -6.66
CA LEU A 172 -2.52 -7.20 -6.35
C LEU A 172 -2.98 -7.14 -4.89
N CYS A 173 -2.43 -6.22 -4.11
CA CYS A 173 -2.80 -5.99 -2.72
C CYS A 173 -3.18 -4.52 -2.52
N TYR A 174 -4.46 -4.23 -2.29
CA TYR A 174 -5.01 -2.85 -2.25
C TYR A 174 -4.48 -1.98 -3.41
N PRO A 175 -4.73 -2.38 -4.67
CA PRO A 175 -4.13 -1.74 -5.84
C PRO A 175 -4.64 -0.31 -6.11
N ASP A 176 -5.84 0.03 -5.63
CA ASP A 176 -6.48 1.32 -5.88
C ASP A 176 -7.01 1.90 -4.54
N ASP A 177 -6.64 3.13 -4.21
CA ASP A 177 -7.18 3.92 -3.09
C ASP A 177 -8.14 5.04 -3.56
N PHE A 178 -8.09 5.40 -4.85
CA PHE A 178 -8.88 6.46 -5.50
C PHE A 178 -8.78 7.86 -4.84
N GLU A 179 -7.82 8.06 -3.93
CA GLU A 179 -7.65 9.34 -3.24
C GLU A 179 -7.02 10.38 -4.18
N ASP A 180 -6.01 9.97 -4.96
CA ASP A 180 -5.19 10.87 -5.77
C ASP A 180 -5.31 10.66 -7.29
N SER A 181 -6.06 9.65 -7.72
CA SER A 181 -6.18 9.30 -9.14
C SER A 181 -7.53 8.70 -9.51
N HIS A 182 -8.06 9.14 -10.65
CA HIS A 182 -9.21 8.49 -11.29
C HIS A 182 -8.81 7.27 -12.13
N GLU A 183 -7.50 7.04 -12.32
CA GLU A 183 -6.98 5.88 -13.03
C GLU A 183 -6.77 4.71 -12.06
N SER A 184 -7.43 3.58 -12.34
CA SER A 184 -7.26 2.34 -11.58
C SER A 184 -6.01 1.58 -12.05
N MET A 185 -5.03 1.44 -11.16
CA MET A 185 -3.87 0.57 -11.33
C MET A 185 -4.30 -0.88 -11.50
N ALA A 186 -5.33 -1.34 -10.78
CA ALA A 186 -5.85 -2.70 -10.94
C ALA A 186 -6.34 -2.95 -12.38
N MET A 187 -7.14 -2.04 -12.92
CA MET A 187 -7.65 -2.12 -14.29
C MET A 187 -6.52 -2.02 -15.32
N ALA A 188 -5.57 -1.11 -15.12
CA ALA A 188 -4.39 -1.01 -15.97
C ALA A 188 -3.57 -2.31 -15.93
N SER A 189 -3.45 -2.94 -14.77
CA SER A 189 -2.75 -4.21 -14.58
C SER A 189 -3.44 -5.34 -15.33
N LEU A 190 -4.75 -5.49 -15.18
CA LEU A 190 -5.54 -6.48 -15.91
C LEU A 190 -5.47 -6.28 -17.44
N CYS A 191 -5.43 -5.03 -17.92
CA CYS A 191 -5.29 -4.72 -19.35
C CYS A 191 -3.91 -5.11 -19.94
N ASN A 192 -2.87 -5.20 -19.11
CA ASN A 192 -1.51 -5.49 -19.54
C ASN A 192 -1.04 -6.91 -19.16
N TYR A 193 -1.76 -7.57 -18.25
CA TYR A 193 -1.48 -8.94 -17.84
C TYR A 193 -2.00 -9.94 -18.87
N ALA A 194 -1.16 -10.91 -19.21
CA ALA A 194 -1.45 -11.93 -20.23
C ALA A 194 -1.40 -13.36 -19.69
N GLY A 195 -1.20 -13.54 -18.38
CA GLY A 195 -1.30 -14.84 -17.73
C GLY A 195 -2.75 -15.20 -17.39
N ASP A 196 -2.93 -16.28 -16.62
CA ASP A 196 -4.24 -16.90 -16.38
C ASP A 196 -4.74 -16.79 -14.93
N THR A 197 -3.88 -16.30 -14.02
CA THR A 197 -4.14 -16.34 -12.59
C THR A 197 -3.95 -14.97 -11.98
N VAL A 198 -4.99 -14.48 -11.30
CA VAL A 198 -4.97 -13.23 -10.54
C VAL A 198 -5.25 -13.53 -9.07
N ILE A 199 -4.38 -13.03 -8.21
CA ILE A 199 -4.51 -13.03 -6.76
C ILE A 199 -4.82 -11.59 -6.36
N HIS A 200 -5.94 -11.40 -5.68
CA HIS A 200 -6.36 -10.09 -5.19
C HIS A 200 -6.52 -10.14 -3.67
N VAL A 201 -5.88 -9.22 -2.97
CA VAL A 201 -6.00 -9.01 -1.52
C VAL A 201 -6.46 -7.58 -1.27
N GLY A 202 -7.46 -7.42 -0.41
CA GLY A 202 -8.08 -6.13 -0.11
C GLY A 202 -9.55 -6.10 -0.53
N GLU A 203 -10.15 -4.92 -0.49
CA GLU A 203 -11.56 -4.75 -0.79
C GLU A 203 -11.82 -4.86 -2.29
N LEU A 204 -12.75 -5.73 -2.67
CA LEU A 204 -13.04 -6.00 -4.08
C LEU A 204 -13.82 -4.85 -4.74
N PHE A 205 -14.43 -3.93 -3.96
CA PHE A 205 -15.34 -2.90 -4.47
C PHE A 205 -15.40 -1.58 -3.65
N GLY A 206 -14.38 -1.23 -2.85
CA GLY A 206 -14.30 0.06 -2.14
C GLY A 206 -15.45 0.39 -1.16
N GLN A 207 -16.38 -0.55 -0.97
CA GLN A 207 -17.54 -0.49 -0.10
C GLN A 207 -17.92 -1.92 0.28
N THR A 208 -17.17 -2.57 1.17
CA THR A 208 -17.60 -3.89 1.66
C THR A 208 -17.73 -3.91 3.18
N VAL A 209 -18.92 -3.56 3.68
CA VAL A 209 -19.44 -4.17 4.90
C VAL A 209 -19.62 -5.66 4.59
N CYS A 210 -18.77 -6.52 5.12
CA CYS A 210 -18.99 -7.96 5.10
C CYS A 210 -20.29 -8.26 5.87
N LEU A 211 -21.39 -8.51 5.15
CA LEU A 211 -22.63 -8.98 5.77
C LEU A 211 -22.40 -10.36 6.40
N PRO A 212 -22.99 -10.67 7.57
CA PRO A 212 -22.93 -12.01 8.14
C PRO A 212 -23.58 -13.02 7.18
N GLY A 213 -22.82 -14.02 6.72
CA GLY A 213 -23.32 -15.14 5.91
C GLY A 213 -22.83 -15.24 4.46
N ALA A 214 -21.58 -14.89 4.16
CA ALA A 214 -20.99 -15.05 2.82
C ALA A 214 -20.58 -16.50 2.45
N TRP A 215 -21.36 -17.48 2.92
CA TRP A 215 -21.33 -18.87 2.45
C TRP A 215 -22.73 -19.32 2.07
#